data_AF-V6S913-F1
#
_entry.id   AF-V6S913-F1
#
_cell.length_a   1.000
_cell.length_b   1.000
_cell.length_c   1.000
_cell.angle_alpha   90.00
_cell.angle_beta   90.00
_cell.angle_gamma   90.00
#
_symmetry.space_group_name_H-M   'P 1'
#
loop_
_entity.id
_entity.type
_entity.pdbx_description
1 polymer ?
#
loop_
_entity_poly.entity_id
_entity_poly.type
_entity_poly.pdbx_seq_one_letter_code
_entity_poly.pdbx_strand_id
1 'polypeptide(L)'
;MKRFLIFLFFVFPFFVSAQEEFTVYFESNKHDLSKKQIALLNDWMIGNKESKVVAINGFTDEDGTNAHNDTLSQRRVDFIYNVIVKNHIKIRGDFKTRSFGEEHNQSKIKSENRKVVIHYILAKDLAREEEILGIKPVQSVVAEVVPIEEEDMHFPANATLEEKVALAKPGTRIVIKNIFFYQNSFGMMPTSKPAMDELIDVMLKNSTMVIEVQGHICCVDADRRNLSLERAKQVRRVLESNGVDQKRVKVKGFGISHPKFPIPEANEEQALANRRVEIMILSK
;
A
#
# COMPACT_ATOMS: atom_id res chain seq x y z
N MET A 1 -9.40 51.13 11.28
CA MET A 1 -8.59 50.44 10.25
C MET A 1 -8.91 48.95 10.29
N LYS A 2 -9.91 48.50 9.52
CA LYS A 2 -10.31 47.08 9.45
C LYS A 2 -9.43 46.41 8.38
N ARG A 3 -8.53 45.51 8.81
CA ARG A 3 -7.67 44.74 7.92
C ARG A 3 -8.48 43.60 7.30
N PHE A 4 -8.74 43.67 6.00
CA PHE A 4 -9.25 42.56 5.21
C PHE A 4 -8.15 41.50 5.07
N LEU A 5 -8.32 40.35 5.70
CA LEU A 5 -7.51 39.16 5.43
C LEU A 5 -8.14 38.46 4.22
N ILE A 6 -7.52 38.58 3.05
CA ILE A 6 -7.88 37.80 1.87
C ILE A 6 -7.25 36.42 2.04
N PHE A 7 -8.06 35.43 2.43
CA PHE A 7 -7.67 34.02 2.34
C PHE A 7 -7.72 33.62 0.87
N LEU A 8 -6.54 33.53 0.24
CA LEU A 8 -6.39 32.97 -1.10
C LEU A 8 -6.56 31.45 -0.99
N PHE A 9 -7.79 30.97 -1.19
CA PHE A 9 -8.10 29.54 -1.30
C PHE A 9 -7.42 29.02 -2.57
N PHE A 10 -6.27 28.35 -2.42
CA PHE A 10 -5.69 27.51 -3.48
C PHE A 10 -6.60 26.30 -3.65
N VAL A 11 -7.68 26.46 -4.41
CA VAL A 11 -8.43 25.34 -4.96
C VAL A 11 -7.50 24.71 -5.99
N PHE A 12 -7.03 23.50 -5.69
CA PHE A 12 -6.28 22.67 -6.63
C PHE A 12 -7.26 21.67 -7.24
N PRO A 13 -7.87 21.92 -8.41
CA PRO A 13 -8.64 20.90 -9.09
C PRO A 13 -7.69 20.18 -10.05
N PHE A 14 -6.92 19.23 -9.55
CA PHE A 14 -6.31 18.20 -10.40
C PHE A 14 -7.07 16.89 -10.16
N PHE A 15 -8.30 16.83 -10.67
CA PHE A 15 -8.87 15.54 -11.06
C PHE A 15 -8.41 15.27 -12.49
N VAL A 16 -7.21 14.73 -12.63
CA VAL A 16 -6.84 14.05 -13.88
C VAL A 16 -7.47 12.68 -13.80
N SER A 17 -8.70 12.55 -14.29
CA SER A 17 -9.32 11.24 -14.52
C SER A 17 -8.63 10.58 -15.70
N ALA A 18 -7.50 9.93 -15.45
CA ALA A 18 -6.81 9.10 -16.45
C ALA A 18 -7.41 7.68 -16.57
N GLN A 19 -8.55 7.43 -15.90
CA GLN A 19 -9.32 6.20 -16.03
C GLN A 19 -10.20 6.31 -17.28
N GLU A 20 -9.99 5.40 -18.23
CA GLU A 20 -10.75 5.32 -19.46
C GLU A 20 -11.96 4.40 -19.29
N GLU A 21 -13.01 4.65 -20.07
CA GLU A 21 -14.25 3.88 -20.04
C GLU A 21 -14.61 3.37 -21.44
N PHE A 22 -15.01 2.10 -21.51
CA PHE A 22 -15.60 1.51 -22.70
C PHE A 22 -16.97 0.94 -22.38
N THR A 23 -17.98 1.34 -23.15
CA THR A 23 -19.37 0.97 -22.90
C THR A 23 -19.89 0.02 -23.96
N VAL A 24 -20.54 -1.06 -23.52
CA VAL A 24 -21.23 -2.03 -24.38
C VAL A 24 -22.72 -2.02 -24.03
N TYR A 25 -23.57 -2.01 -25.06
CA TYR A 25 -25.03 -1.93 -24.90
C TYR A 25 -25.72 -3.27 -25.14
N PHE A 26 -26.86 -3.46 -24.48
CA PHE A 26 -27.66 -4.69 -24.53
C PHE A 26 -29.08 -4.41 -25.02
N GLU A 27 -29.63 -5.40 -25.71
CA GLU A 27 -31.05 -5.42 -26.05
C GLU A 27 -31.91 -5.62 -24.79
N SER A 28 -33.19 -5.25 -24.89
CA SER A 28 -34.13 -5.39 -23.77
C SER A 28 -34.20 -6.85 -23.28
N ASN A 29 -34.13 -7.02 -21.96
CA ASN A 29 -34.14 -8.30 -21.25
C ASN A 29 -33.09 -9.35 -21.70
N LYS A 30 -32.02 -8.91 -22.39
CA LYS A 30 -30.91 -9.78 -22.82
C LYS A 30 -29.64 -9.53 -22.05
N HIS A 31 -28.82 -10.58 -21.91
CA HIS A 31 -27.48 -10.53 -21.33
C HIS A 31 -26.39 -10.97 -22.32
N ASP A 32 -26.78 -11.55 -23.46
CA ASP A 32 -25.95 -11.76 -24.62
C ASP A 32 -25.86 -10.48 -25.47
N LEU A 33 -24.71 -10.29 -26.12
CA LEU A 33 -24.47 -9.15 -27.00
C LEU A 33 -24.99 -9.39 -28.42
N SER A 34 -25.50 -8.32 -29.04
CA SER A 34 -25.79 -8.34 -30.47
C SER A 34 -24.50 -8.46 -31.29
N LYS A 35 -24.58 -8.97 -32.53
CA LYS A 35 -23.42 -9.13 -33.41
C LYS A 35 -22.62 -7.83 -33.58
N LYS A 36 -23.31 -6.69 -33.63
CA LYS A 36 -22.71 -5.35 -33.71
C LYS A 36 -21.90 -5.04 -32.45
N GLN A 37 -22.45 -5.29 -31.27
CA GLN A 37 -21.77 -5.02 -30.00
C GLN A 37 -20.60 -5.98 -29.74
N ILE A 38 -20.71 -7.23 -30.19
CA ILE A 38 -19.59 -8.19 -30.18
C ILE A 38 -18.42 -7.66 -31.02
N ALA A 39 -18.69 -7.16 -32.24
CA ALA A 39 -17.65 -6.62 -33.10
C ALA A 39 -16.94 -5.42 -32.44
N LEU A 40 -17.70 -4.48 -31.88
CA LEU A 40 -17.15 -3.33 -31.15
C LEU A 40 -16.29 -3.74 -29.95
N LEU A 41 -16.74 -4.71 -29.15
CA LEU A 41 -15.99 -5.22 -28.02
C LEU A 41 -14.69 -5.90 -28.47
N ASN A 42 -14.72 -6.66 -29.57
CA ASN A 42 -13.53 -7.28 -30.14
C ASN A 42 -12.52 -6.25 -30.64
N ASP A 43 -12.97 -5.23 -31.37
CA ASP A 43 -12.10 -4.15 -31.86
C ASP A 43 -11.45 -3.41 -30.70
N TRP A 44 -12.21 -3.14 -29.63
CA TRP A 44 -11.67 -2.56 -28.40
C TRP A 44 -10.62 -3.45 -27.75
N MET A 45 -10.87 -4.77 -27.63
CA MET A 45 -9.90 -5.70 -27.05
C MET A 45 -8.61 -5.79 -27.87
N ILE A 46 -8.69 -5.72 -29.20
CA ILE A 46 -7.52 -5.72 -30.09
C ILE A 46 -6.66 -4.48 -29.84
N GLY A 47 -7.27 -3.31 -29.67
CA GLY A 47 -6.56 -2.06 -29.37
C GLY A 47 -6.03 -1.95 -27.94
N ASN A 48 -6.53 -2.77 -27.01
CA ASN A 48 -6.28 -2.63 -25.56
C ASN A 48 -5.65 -3.88 -24.92
N LYS A 49 -4.91 -4.70 -25.69
CA LYS A 49 -4.26 -5.92 -25.17
C LYS A 49 -3.33 -5.67 -23.98
N GLU A 50 -2.64 -4.53 -23.98
CA GLU A 50 -1.72 -4.12 -22.91
C GLU A 50 -2.39 -3.26 -21.83
N SER A 51 -3.66 -2.92 -22.00
CA SER A 51 -4.42 -2.19 -20.99
C SER A 51 -4.78 -3.10 -19.83
N LYS A 52 -5.01 -2.50 -18.67
CA LYS A 52 -5.40 -3.23 -17.45
C LYS A 52 -6.82 -2.84 -17.04
N VAL A 53 -7.72 -3.82 -17.00
CA VAL A 53 -9.11 -3.62 -16.55
C VAL A 53 -9.14 -3.52 -15.03
N VAL A 54 -9.85 -2.51 -14.53
CA VAL A 54 -9.95 -2.18 -13.11
C VAL A 54 -11.34 -2.47 -12.54
N ALA A 55 -12.40 -2.24 -13.33
CA ALA A 55 -13.76 -2.54 -12.90
C ALA A 55 -14.67 -2.84 -14.10
N ILE A 56 -15.73 -3.60 -13.84
CA ILE A 56 -16.85 -3.80 -14.78
C ILE A 56 -18.15 -3.51 -14.03
N ASN A 57 -18.90 -2.53 -14.54
CA ASN A 57 -20.13 -2.07 -13.93
C ASN A 57 -21.32 -2.36 -14.86
N GLY A 58 -22.33 -3.09 -14.38
CA GLY A 58 -23.52 -3.46 -15.14
C GLY A 58 -24.76 -2.67 -14.73
N PHE A 59 -25.57 -2.32 -15.71
CA PHE A 59 -26.77 -1.50 -15.57
C PHE A 59 -27.93 -2.07 -16.41
N THR A 60 -29.15 -1.82 -15.95
CA THR A 60 -30.40 -2.08 -16.68
C THR A 60 -31.22 -0.79 -16.79
N ASP A 61 -32.23 -0.78 -17.65
CA ASP A 61 -33.30 0.20 -17.55
C ASP A 61 -34.23 -0.12 -16.37
N GLU A 62 -35.21 0.73 -16.13
CA GLU A 62 -36.25 0.62 -15.10
C GLU A 62 -37.32 -0.45 -15.40
N ASP A 63 -37.19 -1.18 -16.51
CA ASP A 63 -38.18 -2.15 -16.94
C ASP A 63 -37.98 -3.49 -16.21
N GLY A 64 -38.79 -3.73 -15.17
CA GLY A 64 -38.80 -5.00 -14.44
C GLY A 64 -38.99 -4.81 -12.95
N THR A 65 -38.74 -5.88 -12.18
CA THR A 65 -38.56 -5.75 -10.73
C THR A 65 -37.09 -5.47 -10.44
N ASN A 66 -36.81 -4.74 -9.36
CA ASN A 66 -35.44 -4.45 -8.92
C ASN A 66 -34.59 -5.74 -8.78
N ALA A 67 -35.12 -6.80 -8.14
CA ALA A 67 -34.43 -8.10 -8.04
C ALA A 67 -34.13 -8.77 -9.40
N HIS A 68 -35.02 -8.62 -10.39
CA HIS A 68 -34.76 -9.10 -11.75
C HIS A 68 -33.66 -8.29 -12.43
N ASN A 69 -33.69 -6.97 -12.27
CA ASN A 69 -32.73 -6.02 -12.82
C ASN A 69 -31.31 -6.21 -12.23
N ASP A 70 -31.22 -6.49 -10.93
CA ASP A 70 -29.97 -6.88 -10.26
C ASP A 70 -29.40 -8.17 -10.84
N THR A 71 -30.25 -9.20 -10.96
CA THR A 71 -29.83 -10.48 -11.55
C THR A 71 -29.42 -10.33 -13.02
N LEU A 72 -30.14 -9.52 -13.79
CA LEU A 72 -29.85 -9.28 -15.21
C LEU A 72 -28.56 -8.48 -15.39
N SER A 73 -28.34 -7.44 -14.59
CA SER A 73 -27.09 -6.67 -14.60
C SER A 73 -25.90 -7.56 -14.23
N GLN A 74 -26.03 -8.42 -13.23
CA GLN A 74 -24.99 -9.39 -12.86
C GLN A 74 -24.66 -10.33 -14.03
N ARG A 75 -25.67 -10.91 -14.69
CA ARG A 75 -25.45 -11.80 -15.84
C ARG A 75 -24.73 -11.09 -17.00
N ARG A 76 -25.02 -9.81 -17.23
CA ARG A 76 -24.33 -8.99 -18.24
C ARG A 76 -22.86 -8.76 -17.86
N VAL A 77 -22.60 -8.45 -16.59
CA VAL A 77 -21.24 -8.29 -16.08
C VAL A 77 -20.45 -9.58 -16.21
N ASP A 78 -21.03 -10.72 -15.81
CA ASP A 78 -20.39 -12.03 -15.91
C ASP A 78 -20.08 -12.40 -17.38
N PHE A 79 -21.00 -12.10 -18.29
CA PHE A 79 -20.77 -12.31 -19.72
C PHE A 79 -19.55 -11.54 -20.21
N ILE A 80 -19.46 -10.23 -19.90
CA ILE A 80 -18.35 -9.38 -20.33
C ILE A 80 -17.04 -9.82 -19.66
N TYR A 81 -17.06 -10.13 -18.36
CA TYR A 81 -15.92 -10.65 -17.63
C TYR A 81 -15.35 -11.91 -18.28
N ASN A 82 -16.21 -12.88 -18.61
CA ASN A 82 -15.80 -14.12 -19.27
C ASN A 82 -15.18 -13.86 -20.65
N VAL A 83 -15.71 -12.90 -21.42
CA VAL A 83 -15.14 -12.51 -22.71
C VAL A 83 -13.74 -11.90 -22.54
N ILE A 84 -13.55 -11.00 -21.57
CA ILE A 84 -12.25 -10.36 -21.27
C ILE A 84 -11.21 -11.41 -20.86
N VAL A 85 -11.54 -12.30 -19.93
CA VAL A 85 -10.64 -13.35 -19.44
C VAL A 85 -10.27 -14.32 -20.57
N LYS A 86 -11.24 -14.75 -21.38
CA LYS A 86 -11.01 -15.64 -22.52
C LYS A 86 -10.08 -15.03 -23.58
N ASN A 87 -10.09 -13.71 -23.74
CA ASN A 87 -9.21 -12.99 -24.67
C ASN A 87 -7.88 -12.53 -24.02
N HIS A 88 -7.58 -13.00 -22.80
CA HIS A 88 -6.32 -12.75 -22.09
C HIS A 88 -6.00 -11.26 -21.86
N ILE A 89 -7.01 -10.42 -21.68
CA ILE A 89 -6.81 -9.03 -21.27
C ILE A 89 -6.41 -8.99 -19.80
N LYS A 90 -5.43 -8.15 -19.45
CA LYS A 90 -4.92 -8.03 -18.09
C LYS A 90 -5.99 -7.43 -17.17
N ILE A 91 -6.21 -8.06 -16.02
CA ILE A 91 -7.12 -7.60 -14.97
C ILE A 91 -6.29 -7.28 -13.72
N ARG A 92 -6.66 -6.20 -13.02
CA ARG A 92 -6.01 -5.81 -11.76
C ARG A 92 -6.35 -6.79 -10.62
N GLY A 93 -5.44 -6.99 -9.67
CA GLY A 93 -5.62 -7.99 -8.60
C GLY A 93 -6.76 -7.68 -7.60
N ASP A 94 -7.12 -6.41 -7.44
CA ASP A 94 -8.23 -5.91 -6.60
C ASP A 94 -9.48 -5.55 -7.44
N PHE A 95 -9.54 -6.05 -8.68
CA PHE A 95 -10.62 -5.82 -9.62
C PHE A 95 -12.00 -6.09 -8.99
N LYS A 96 -12.96 -5.19 -9.27
CA LYS A 96 -14.33 -5.30 -8.75
C LYS A 96 -15.34 -5.30 -9.89
N THR A 97 -16.28 -6.22 -9.80
CA THR A 97 -17.53 -6.17 -10.53
C THR A 97 -18.60 -5.48 -9.68
N ARG A 98 -19.44 -4.66 -10.31
CA ARG A 98 -20.63 -4.11 -9.65
C ARG A 98 -21.83 -4.23 -10.57
N SER A 99 -22.95 -4.59 -9.97
CA SER A 99 -24.22 -4.80 -10.64
C SER A 99 -25.19 -3.84 -9.99
N PHE A 100 -25.55 -2.78 -10.71
CA PHE A 100 -26.38 -1.70 -10.18
C PHE A 100 -27.86 -1.87 -10.50
N GLY A 101 -28.22 -2.84 -11.36
CA GLY A 101 -29.59 -2.93 -11.87
C GLY A 101 -30.07 -1.58 -12.41
N GLU A 102 -31.18 -1.11 -11.86
CA GLU A 102 -31.78 0.20 -12.17
C GLU A 102 -31.31 1.34 -11.26
N GLU A 103 -30.52 1.05 -10.22
CA GLU A 103 -30.07 1.98 -9.17
C GLU A 103 -28.88 2.85 -9.62
N HIS A 104 -29.14 3.71 -10.61
CA HIS A 104 -28.17 4.66 -11.14
C HIS A 104 -28.88 5.87 -11.77
N ASN A 105 -28.11 6.86 -12.22
CA ASN A 105 -28.68 8.00 -12.94
C ASN A 105 -29.08 7.58 -14.37
N GLN A 106 -30.38 7.51 -14.63
CA GLN A 106 -30.92 6.99 -15.89
C GLN A 106 -31.08 8.08 -16.95
N SER A 107 -30.71 7.75 -18.19
CA SER A 107 -31.03 8.55 -19.38
C SER A 107 -32.52 8.46 -19.70
N LYS A 108 -33.05 9.50 -20.38
CA LYS A 108 -34.40 9.47 -20.96
C LYS A 108 -34.56 8.40 -22.04
N ILE A 109 -33.45 8.00 -22.66
CA ILE A 109 -33.42 6.98 -23.70
C ILE A 109 -33.10 5.64 -23.03
N LYS A 110 -34.12 4.79 -22.83
CA LYS A 110 -33.97 3.50 -22.12
C LYS A 110 -32.85 2.62 -22.64
N SER A 111 -32.62 2.61 -23.96
CA SER A 111 -31.56 1.81 -24.57
C SER A 111 -30.15 2.19 -24.13
N GLU A 112 -29.94 3.43 -23.66
CA GLU A 112 -28.66 3.90 -23.15
C GLU A 112 -28.38 3.44 -21.71
N ASN A 113 -29.42 2.98 -20.99
CA ASN A 113 -29.32 2.50 -19.62
C ASN A 113 -28.98 1.00 -19.58
N ARG A 114 -29.32 0.25 -20.65
CA ARG A 114 -28.99 -1.17 -20.80
C ARG A 114 -27.55 -1.35 -21.23
N LYS A 115 -26.61 -1.21 -20.29
CA LYS A 115 -25.17 -1.21 -20.61
C LYS A 115 -24.30 -1.89 -19.58
N VAL A 116 -23.10 -2.24 -20.02
CA VAL A 116 -21.96 -2.56 -19.15
C VAL A 116 -20.85 -1.60 -19.48
N VAL A 117 -20.26 -1.00 -18.45
CA VAL A 117 -19.12 -0.09 -18.55
C VAL A 117 -17.87 -0.81 -18.03
N ILE A 118 -16.86 -0.88 -18.87
CA ILE A 118 -15.54 -1.43 -18.57
C ILE A 118 -14.62 -0.25 -18.26
N HIS A 119 -14.13 -0.18 -17.04
CA HIS A 119 -13.16 0.83 -16.64
C HIS A 119 -11.75 0.23 -16.71
N TYR A 120 -10.83 0.92 -17.38
CA TYR A 120 -9.49 0.42 -17.63
C TYR A 120 -8.43 1.52 -17.61
N ILE A 121 -7.18 1.09 -17.46
CA ILE A 121 -6.00 1.96 -17.53
C ILE A 121 -5.21 1.57 -18.76
N LEU A 122 -4.86 2.56 -19.58
CA LEU A 122 -4.02 2.38 -20.77
C LEU A 122 -2.60 1.99 -20.38
N ALA A 123 -1.91 1.27 -21.27
CA ALA A 123 -0.53 0.85 -21.06
C ALA A 123 0.42 2.00 -20.67
N LYS A 124 0.24 3.19 -21.28
CA LYS A 124 1.03 4.40 -21.01
C LYS A 124 0.86 4.94 -19.57
N ASP A 125 -0.27 4.64 -18.94
CA ASP A 125 -0.68 5.17 -17.65
C ASP A 125 -0.53 4.16 -16.50
N LEU A 126 -0.14 2.92 -16.80
CA LEU A 126 0.12 1.88 -15.80
C LEU A 126 1.18 2.29 -14.77
N ALA A 127 2.15 3.12 -15.14
CA ALA A 127 3.18 3.61 -14.22
C ALA A 127 2.63 4.53 -13.11
N ARG A 128 1.44 5.13 -13.32
CA ARG A 128 0.75 6.02 -12.36
C ARG A 128 -0.54 5.39 -11.84
N GLU A 129 -0.70 4.08 -12.00
CA GLU A 129 -1.95 3.36 -11.70
C GLU A 129 -2.49 3.63 -10.28
N GLU A 130 -1.64 3.75 -9.26
CA GLU A 130 -2.06 4.05 -7.88
C GLU A 130 -2.59 5.47 -7.71
N GLU A 131 -1.96 6.46 -8.36
CA GLU A 131 -2.40 7.85 -8.38
C GLU A 131 -3.76 8.00 -9.07
N ILE A 132 -3.93 7.33 -10.22
CA ILE A 132 -5.14 7.40 -11.05
C ILE A 132 -6.37 6.87 -10.32
N LEU A 133 -6.21 5.81 -9.55
CA LEU A 133 -7.32 5.24 -8.78
C LEU A 133 -7.59 5.98 -7.47
N GLY A 134 -6.90 7.10 -7.23
CA GLY A 134 -7.01 7.84 -5.97
C GLY A 134 -6.58 7.02 -4.76
N ILE A 135 -5.85 5.92 -4.99
CA ILE A 135 -5.19 5.16 -3.95
C ILE A 135 -3.99 6.00 -3.57
N LYS A 136 -4.23 6.97 -2.69
CA LYS A 136 -3.15 7.49 -1.86
C LYS A 136 -2.44 6.25 -1.32
N PRO A 137 -1.10 6.16 -1.41
CA PRO A 137 -0.39 5.05 -0.81
C PRO A 137 -0.98 4.94 0.59
N VAL A 138 -1.51 3.76 0.92
CA VAL A 138 -2.00 3.48 2.24
C VAL A 138 -0.75 3.62 3.11
N GLN A 139 -0.47 4.84 3.58
CA GLN A 139 0.06 5.03 4.91
C GLN A 139 -0.98 4.30 5.73
N SER A 140 -0.66 3.03 5.99
CA SER A 140 -1.29 2.25 7.03
C SER A 140 -1.60 3.23 8.14
N VAL A 141 -2.88 3.50 8.32
CA VAL A 141 -3.42 3.99 9.58
C VAL A 141 -3.17 2.85 10.57
N VAL A 142 -1.90 2.67 10.93
CA VAL A 142 -1.56 2.26 12.27
C VAL A 142 -2.10 3.43 13.06
N ALA A 143 -3.14 3.21 13.86
CA ALA A 143 -3.53 4.17 14.89
C ALA A 143 -2.23 4.76 15.44
N GLU A 144 -2.06 6.08 15.39
CA GLU A 144 -0.79 6.75 15.65
C GLU A 144 -0.25 6.25 16.99
N VAL A 145 0.61 5.23 16.93
CA VAL A 145 0.98 4.51 18.14
C VAL A 145 1.97 5.43 18.80
N VAL A 146 1.52 6.07 19.88
CA VAL A 146 2.36 6.99 20.64
C VAL A 146 3.63 6.21 21.00
N PRO A 147 4.81 6.68 20.56
CA PRO A 147 6.04 5.97 20.84
C PRO A 147 6.26 5.89 22.35
N ILE A 148 6.50 4.69 22.84
CA ILE A 148 6.89 4.43 24.23
C ILE A 148 8.38 4.12 24.19
N GLU A 149 9.19 4.97 24.82
CA GLU A 149 10.64 4.76 24.89
C GLU A 149 10.96 3.54 25.76
N GLU A 150 12.11 2.91 25.51
CA GLU A 150 12.50 1.65 26.17
C GLU A 150 12.61 1.82 27.69
N GLU A 151 13.05 3.00 28.13
CA GLU A 151 13.27 3.37 29.52
C GLU A 151 11.95 3.42 30.32
N ASP A 152 10.83 3.76 29.68
CA ASP A 152 9.53 3.87 30.35
C ASP A 152 8.92 2.50 30.69
N MET A 153 9.35 1.44 30.00
CA MET A 153 8.86 0.07 30.20
C MET A 153 9.49 -0.65 31.39
N HIS A 154 10.57 -0.10 31.98
CA HIS A 154 11.27 -0.66 33.14
C HIS A 154 11.59 -2.17 32.99
N PHE A 155 12.16 -2.56 31.85
CA PHE A 155 12.52 -3.95 31.60
C PHE A 155 13.52 -4.48 32.64
N PRO A 156 13.48 -5.79 32.98
CA PRO A 156 14.47 -6.41 33.84
C PRO A 156 15.89 -6.19 33.31
N ALA A 157 16.86 -5.98 34.21
CA ALA A 157 18.26 -5.91 33.83
C ALA A 157 18.67 -7.21 33.13
N ASN A 158 19.25 -7.10 31.92
CA ASN A 158 19.63 -8.21 31.03
C ASN A 158 18.46 -9.01 30.42
N ALA A 159 17.24 -8.47 30.37
CA ALA A 159 16.15 -9.10 29.64
C ALA A 159 16.52 -9.36 28.17
N THR A 160 16.21 -10.56 27.69
CA THR A 160 16.33 -10.97 26.29
C THR A 160 15.36 -10.19 25.41
N LEU A 161 15.58 -10.17 24.09
CA LEU A 161 14.65 -9.52 23.17
C LEU A 161 13.25 -10.15 23.24
N GLU A 162 13.17 -11.46 23.43
CA GLU A 162 11.91 -12.20 23.56
C GLU A 162 11.11 -11.74 24.79
N GLU A 163 11.76 -11.62 25.95
CA GLU A 163 11.13 -11.12 27.18
C GLU A 163 10.65 -9.68 27.04
N LYS A 164 11.47 -8.83 26.40
CA LYS A 164 11.08 -7.44 26.12
C LYS A 164 9.85 -7.37 25.21
N VAL A 165 9.83 -8.15 24.14
CA VAL A 165 8.68 -8.21 23.21
C VAL A 165 7.43 -8.76 23.87
N ALA A 166 7.56 -9.76 24.75
CA ALA A 166 6.44 -10.32 25.51
C ALA A 166 5.77 -9.26 26.40
N LEU A 167 6.57 -8.45 27.10
CA LEU A 167 6.12 -7.39 28.00
C LEU A 167 5.70 -6.10 27.28
N ALA A 168 6.24 -5.84 26.09
CA ALA A 168 6.03 -4.62 25.34
C ALA A 168 4.58 -4.44 24.86
N LYS A 169 4.11 -3.21 24.83
CA LYS A 169 2.81 -2.85 24.23
C LYS A 169 3.04 -2.35 22.81
N PRO A 170 2.01 -2.33 21.94
CA PRO A 170 2.10 -1.57 20.70
C PRO A 170 2.58 -0.14 21.00
N GLY A 171 3.61 0.30 20.29
CA GLY A 171 4.26 1.62 20.45
C GLY A 171 5.63 1.55 21.10
N THR A 172 5.94 0.47 21.80
CA THR A 172 7.23 0.30 22.46
C THR A 172 8.36 0.23 21.44
N ARG A 173 9.36 1.10 21.63
CA ARG A 173 10.65 1.06 20.95
C ARG A 173 11.64 0.22 21.74
N ILE A 174 12.35 -0.64 21.04
CA ILE A 174 13.38 -1.51 21.61
C ILE A 174 14.64 -1.37 20.77
N VAL A 175 15.77 -1.06 21.41
CA VAL A 175 17.07 -1.02 20.76
C VAL A 175 17.57 -2.44 20.54
N ILE A 176 17.89 -2.77 19.29
CA ILE A 176 18.52 -4.06 18.99
C ILE A 176 20.03 -3.91 19.15
N LYS A 177 20.55 -4.46 20.25
CA LYS A 177 21.98 -4.42 20.56
C LYS A 177 22.78 -5.25 19.56
N ASN A 178 24.03 -4.85 19.34
CA ASN A 178 25.01 -5.57 18.51
C ASN A 178 24.69 -5.70 17.02
N ILE A 179 23.84 -4.84 16.45
CA ILE A 179 23.74 -4.70 14.99
C ILE A 179 24.75 -3.67 14.50
N PHE A 180 25.77 -4.14 13.78
CA PHE A 180 26.86 -3.34 13.25
C PHE A 180 26.88 -3.34 11.72
N PHE A 181 27.31 -2.22 11.15
CA PHE A 181 27.44 -2.03 9.70
C PHE A 181 28.84 -1.56 9.36
N TYR A 182 29.33 -1.92 8.17
CA TYR A 182 30.56 -1.34 7.65
C TYR A 182 30.40 0.18 7.48
N GLN A 183 31.54 0.88 7.63
CA GLN A 183 31.58 2.34 7.54
C GLN A 183 31.02 2.82 6.20
N ASN A 184 30.15 3.84 6.24
CA ASN A 184 29.46 4.40 5.06
C ASN A 184 28.72 3.37 4.19
N SER A 185 28.33 2.23 4.76
CA SER A 185 27.65 1.15 4.04
C SER A 185 26.43 0.65 4.81
N PHE A 186 25.51 0.03 4.07
CA PHE A 186 24.41 -0.78 4.61
C PHE A 186 24.81 -2.25 4.75
N GLY A 187 26.02 -2.64 4.34
CA GLY A 187 26.56 -3.97 4.55
C GLY A 187 26.68 -4.27 6.05
N MET A 188 25.94 -5.27 6.51
CA MET A 188 25.94 -5.70 7.91
C MET A 188 27.19 -6.54 8.21
N MET A 189 27.82 -6.31 9.35
CA MET A 189 29.00 -7.07 9.76
C MET A 189 28.61 -8.47 10.27
N PRO A 190 29.45 -9.50 10.08
CA PRO A 190 29.20 -10.86 10.58
C PRO A 190 28.99 -10.92 12.11
N THR A 191 29.60 -10.01 12.86
CA THR A 191 29.43 -9.88 14.32
C THR A 191 27.98 -9.58 14.73
N SER A 192 27.16 -9.10 13.79
CA SER A 192 25.73 -8.81 14.02
C SER A 192 24.85 -10.05 13.91
N LYS A 193 25.39 -11.17 13.42
CA LYS A 193 24.61 -12.39 13.17
C LYS A 193 23.84 -12.87 14.41
N PRO A 194 24.43 -12.96 15.62
CA PRO A 194 23.69 -13.41 16.80
C PRO A 194 22.46 -12.54 17.12
N ALA A 195 22.60 -11.21 17.02
CA ALA A 195 21.49 -10.28 17.25
C ALA A 195 20.40 -10.38 16.19
N MET A 196 20.79 -10.63 14.92
CA MET A 196 19.82 -10.86 13.86
C MET A 196 19.10 -12.19 13.99
N ASP A 197 19.81 -13.26 14.37
CA ASP A 197 19.20 -14.57 14.61
C ASP A 197 18.17 -14.48 15.75
N GLU A 198 18.48 -13.77 16.84
CA GLU A 198 17.52 -13.50 17.93
C GLU A 198 16.27 -12.75 17.43
N LEU A 199 16.44 -11.71 16.60
CA LEU A 199 15.31 -10.96 16.03
C LEU A 199 14.46 -11.83 15.08
N ILE A 200 15.09 -12.68 14.27
CA ILE A 200 14.41 -13.62 13.38
C ILE A 200 13.56 -14.58 14.23
N ASP A 201 14.14 -15.20 15.25
CA ASP A 201 13.45 -16.16 16.12
C ASP A 201 12.23 -15.51 16.79
N VAL A 202 12.37 -14.29 17.30
CA VAL A 202 11.27 -13.54 17.92
C VAL A 202 10.16 -13.24 16.90
N MET A 203 10.50 -12.84 15.67
CA MET A 203 9.52 -12.57 14.61
C MET A 203 8.80 -13.84 14.12
N LEU A 204 9.48 -14.99 14.11
CA LEU A 204 8.91 -16.28 13.73
C LEU A 204 7.99 -16.83 14.82
N LYS A 205 8.38 -16.73 16.10
CA LYS A 205 7.54 -17.13 17.24
C LYS A 205 6.26 -16.31 17.36
N ASN A 206 6.30 -15.03 17.00
CA ASN A 206 5.16 -14.11 17.08
C ASN A 206 4.58 -13.83 15.69
N SER A 207 3.88 -14.79 15.08
CA SER A 207 3.45 -14.74 13.66
C SER A 207 2.52 -13.57 13.29
N THR A 208 1.81 -12.98 14.26
CA THR A 208 0.91 -11.82 14.11
C THR A 208 1.62 -10.48 14.29
N MET A 209 2.85 -10.49 14.81
CA MET A 209 3.56 -9.26 15.17
C MET A 209 4.02 -8.49 13.94
N VAL A 210 3.78 -7.18 13.96
CA VAL A 210 4.21 -6.22 12.93
C VAL A 210 5.14 -5.20 13.59
N ILE A 211 6.28 -4.94 12.98
CA ILE A 211 7.29 -4.01 13.50
C ILE A 211 7.65 -2.93 12.48
N GLU A 212 8.12 -1.79 12.98
CA GLU A 212 8.84 -0.77 12.20
C GLU A 212 10.32 -0.79 12.60
N VAL A 213 11.21 -1.08 11.66
CA VAL A 213 12.66 -1.02 11.86
C VAL A 213 13.13 0.40 11.59
N GLN A 214 13.80 0.99 12.56
CA GLN A 214 14.22 2.37 12.59
C GLN A 214 15.75 2.44 12.56
N GLY A 215 16.28 3.05 11.51
CA GLY A 215 17.73 3.23 11.34
C GLY A 215 18.19 4.61 11.80
N HIS A 216 19.30 4.64 12.52
CA HIS A 216 19.96 5.87 12.99
C HIS A 216 21.44 5.86 12.58
N ILE A 217 21.96 7.04 12.25
CA ILE A 217 23.37 7.25 11.95
C ILE A 217 23.91 8.41 12.80
N CYS A 218 25.23 8.56 12.82
CA CYS A 218 25.92 9.64 13.51
C CYS A 218 26.94 10.30 12.60
N CYS A 219 27.66 11.29 13.15
CA CYS A 219 28.98 11.67 12.68
C CYS A 219 29.00 12.26 11.26
N VAL A 220 27.85 12.75 10.78
CA VAL A 220 27.65 13.42 9.49
C VAL A 220 26.65 14.56 9.68
N ASP A 221 26.78 15.63 8.89
CA ASP A 221 25.91 16.81 9.01
C ASP A 221 24.47 16.58 8.50
N ALA A 222 24.28 15.60 7.61
CA ALA A 222 22.97 15.21 7.10
C ALA A 222 23.01 13.82 6.45
N ASP A 223 21.92 13.07 6.56
CA ASP A 223 21.74 11.79 5.86
C ASP A 223 21.35 11.96 4.39
N ARG A 224 22.18 12.66 3.61
CA ARG A 224 21.88 12.98 2.18
C ARG A 224 21.75 11.74 1.29
N ARG A 225 22.28 10.60 1.74
CA ARG A 225 22.26 9.33 0.99
C ARG A 225 21.20 8.36 1.50
N ASN A 226 20.38 8.76 2.48
CA ASN A 226 19.42 7.88 3.14
C ASN A 226 20.06 6.59 3.68
N LEU A 227 21.31 6.68 4.18
CA LEU A 227 22.07 5.54 4.70
C LEU A 227 21.36 4.89 5.88
N SER A 228 20.71 5.68 6.74
CA SER A 228 19.91 5.17 7.84
C SER A 228 18.74 4.29 7.34
N LEU A 229 18.06 4.74 6.29
CA LEU A 229 16.98 4.00 5.66
C LEU A 229 17.50 2.73 4.98
N GLU A 230 18.63 2.79 4.27
CA GLU A 230 19.22 1.61 3.63
C GLU A 230 19.67 0.55 4.64
N ARG A 231 20.16 0.96 5.82
CA ARG A 231 20.46 0.06 6.93
C ARG A 231 19.20 -0.62 7.49
N ALA A 232 18.12 0.14 7.68
CA ALA A 232 16.83 -0.43 8.09
C ALA A 232 16.28 -1.40 7.03
N LYS A 233 16.39 -1.06 5.74
CA LYS A 233 16.05 -1.97 4.63
C LYS A 233 16.91 -3.22 4.63
N GLN A 234 18.19 -3.13 4.96
CA GLN A 234 19.05 -4.32 5.03
C GLN A 234 18.57 -5.29 6.12
N VAL A 235 18.22 -4.78 7.30
CA VAL A 235 17.63 -5.61 8.37
C VAL A 235 16.36 -6.29 7.88
N ARG A 236 15.46 -5.55 7.20
CA ARG A 236 14.26 -6.12 6.59
C ARG A 236 14.59 -7.24 5.58
N ARG A 237 15.53 -7.01 4.67
CA ARG A 237 15.94 -8.03 3.66
C ARG A 237 16.41 -9.33 4.33
N VAL A 238 17.15 -9.22 5.44
CA VAL A 238 17.60 -10.38 6.22
C VAL A 238 16.43 -11.09 6.88
N LEU A 239 15.44 -10.37 7.42
CA LEU A 239 14.22 -10.99 7.97
C LEU A 239 13.41 -11.70 6.87
N GLU A 240 13.23 -11.05 5.72
CA GLU A 240 12.52 -11.60 4.55
C GLU A 240 13.18 -12.88 4.04
N SER A 241 14.51 -12.90 3.91
CA SER A 241 15.24 -14.09 3.45
C SER A 241 15.16 -15.27 4.42
N ASN A 242 14.80 -15.03 5.68
CA ASN A 242 14.64 -16.04 6.72
C ASN A 242 13.16 -16.35 7.03
N GLY A 243 12.23 -15.98 6.13
CA GLY A 243 10.83 -16.41 6.18
C GLY A 243 9.86 -15.47 6.90
N VAL A 244 10.28 -14.25 7.26
CA VAL A 244 9.36 -13.24 7.79
C VAL A 244 8.66 -12.52 6.63
N ASP A 245 7.32 -12.49 6.62
CA ASP A 245 6.55 -11.80 5.57
C ASP A 245 6.90 -10.31 5.50
N GLN A 246 7.22 -9.82 4.30
CA GLN A 246 7.53 -8.42 4.03
C GLN A 246 6.49 -7.43 4.56
N LYS A 247 5.20 -7.80 4.56
CA LYS A 247 4.11 -6.96 5.05
C LYS A 247 4.19 -6.71 6.56
N ARG A 248 4.93 -7.55 7.31
CA ARG A 248 5.10 -7.46 8.76
C ARG A 248 6.25 -6.54 9.19
N VAL A 249 7.05 -6.05 8.24
CA VAL A 249 8.24 -5.25 8.54
C VAL A 249 8.23 -3.94 7.77
N LYS A 250 7.92 -2.85 8.47
CA LYS A 250 8.08 -1.48 7.95
C LYS A 250 9.49 -1.00 8.24
N VAL A 251 9.94 0.00 7.49
CA VAL A 251 11.29 0.58 7.63
C VAL A 251 11.20 2.09 7.63
N LYS A 252 11.99 2.73 8.48
CA LYS A 252 12.11 4.17 8.57
C LYS A 252 13.57 4.55 8.83
N GLY A 253 14.06 5.55 8.12
CA GLY A 253 15.40 6.12 8.34
C GLY A 253 15.25 7.47 9.03
N PHE A 254 15.81 7.61 10.22
CA PHE A 254 15.79 8.88 10.95
C PHE A 254 17.06 9.71 10.73
N GLY A 255 18.07 9.17 10.05
CA GLY A 255 19.33 9.86 9.87
C GLY A 255 19.93 10.25 11.23
N ILE A 256 20.15 11.56 11.42
CA ILE A 256 20.65 12.19 12.64
C ILE A 256 19.55 12.92 13.44
N SER A 257 18.27 12.79 13.05
CA SER A 257 17.19 13.60 13.62
C SER A 257 16.78 13.21 15.04
N HIS A 258 17.14 12.01 15.49
CA HIS A 258 16.80 11.48 16.82
C HIS A 258 18.04 10.88 17.49
N PRO A 259 19.03 11.72 17.87
CA PRO A 259 20.24 11.25 18.51
C PRO A 259 19.97 11.00 20.01
N LYS A 260 20.56 9.94 20.57
CA LYS A 260 20.53 9.68 22.02
C LYS A 260 21.53 10.56 22.77
N PHE A 261 22.61 10.96 22.10
CA PHE A 261 23.61 11.88 22.63
C PHE A 261 23.81 13.06 21.67
N PRO A 262 24.07 14.29 22.17
CA PRO A 262 24.34 15.43 21.31
C PRO A 262 25.44 15.17 20.28
N ILE A 263 25.26 15.70 19.07
CA ILE A 263 26.26 15.67 18.01
C ILE A 263 27.03 17.01 18.04
N PRO A 264 28.38 17.03 18.04
CA PRO A 264 29.28 15.88 17.94
C PRO A 264 29.39 15.08 19.24
N GLU A 265 29.58 13.78 19.11
CA GLU A 265 29.72 12.86 20.25
C GLU A 265 31.06 13.04 20.97
N ALA A 266 31.06 12.85 22.29
CA ALA A 266 32.26 13.02 23.10
C ALA A 266 33.23 11.82 22.99
N ASN A 267 32.71 10.62 22.70
CA ASN A 267 33.48 9.39 22.60
C ASN A 267 32.79 8.36 21.68
N GLU A 268 33.50 7.25 21.41
CA GLU A 268 33.00 6.21 20.51
C GLU A 268 31.77 5.46 21.07
N GLU A 269 31.61 5.39 22.39
CA GLU A 269 30.44 4.78 23.03
C GLU A 269 29.16 5.56 22.72
N GLN A 270 29.20 6.90 22.85
CA GLN A 270 28.10 7.78 22.45
C GLN A 270 27.83 7.68 20.94
N ALA A 271 28.88 7.59 20.13
CA ALA A 271 28.75 7.44 18.68
C ALA A 271 28.11 6.10 18.30
N LEU A 272 28.43 5.01 19.00
CA LEU A 272 27.76 3.72 18.85
C LEU A 272 26.29 3.78 19.28
N ALA A 273 25.97 4.49 20.37
CA ALA A 273 24.59 4.68 20.81
C ALA A 273 23.76 5.52 19.81
N ASN A 274 24.38 6.45 19.08
CA ASN A 274 23.72 7.16 17.98
C ASN A 274 23.60 6.29 16.71
N ARG A 275 24.61 5.46 16.38
CA ARG A 275 24.58 4.49 15.27
C ARG A 275 23.88 3.18 15.66
N ARG A 276 22.56 3.22 15.78
CA ARG A 276 21.77 2.08 16.23
C ARG A 276 20.66 1.71 15.27
N VAL A 277 20.11 0.52 15.50
CA VAL A 277 18.84 0.06 14.91
C VAL A 277 17.87 -0.17 16.06
N GLU A 278 16.68 0.39 15.92
CA GLU A 278 15.58 0.20 16.85
C GLU A 278 14.44 -0.52 16.13
N ILE A 279 13.62 -1.25 16.87
CA ILE A 279 12.34 -1.74 16.38
C ILE A 279 11.23 -1.09 17.19
N MET A 280 10.15 -0.70 16.53
CA MET A 280 8.92 -0.27 17.18
C MET A 280 7.84 -1.30 16.91
N ILE A 281 7.21 -1.82 17.96
CA ILE A 281 6.12 -2.78 17.83
C ILE A 281 4.87 -2.04 17.39
N LEU A 282 4.31 -2.36 16.23
CA LEU A 282 3.10 -1.72 15.71
C LEU A 282 1.83 -2.48 16.11
N SER A 283 1.91 -3.80 16.14
CA SER A 283 0.86 -4.70 16.60
C SER A 283 1.46 -6.05 16.99
N LYS A 284 0.83 -6.78 17.90
CA LYS A 284 1.18 -8.15 18.28
C LYS A 284 -0.09 -8.98 18.45
#